data_AF-A0A194VTD4-F1
#
_entry.id   AF-A0A194VTD4-F1
#
_cell.length_a   1.000
_cell.length_b   1.000
_cell.length_c   1.000
_cell.angle_alpha   90.00
_cell.angle_beta   90.00
_cell.angle_gamma   90.00
#
_symmetry.space_group_name_H-M   'P 1'
#
loop_
_entity.id
_entity.type
_entity.pdbx_description
1 polymer ?
#
loop_
_entity_poly.entity_id
_entity_poly.type
_entity_poly.pdbx_seq_one_letter_code
_entity_poly.pdbx_strand_id
1 'polypeptide(L)'
;MFLRCFQPTSFTTMDYRVSKELILDIAEHCDRKTLLSLLQTNKEIHALISDHEHSISAAKLKNFLIPPQSHLMTSKDEKRMMILNKNSFATVQELEMRERRMNSILNHGGFLLTNSTKSLGLTTDSLDKLKAGLKRAMYIVDCLADVTVDPEILNLMVKMAHRVAALRLDSLGTESDEDIAALRDAESETQVEVTRAIRIKQSKIITGLSTLDLALLLTLGEGAMVGWQRYMAKYASSDVRFYNKMDAFGELILRWGSFFLWGFVRGTGTLLSYINDSITVVAEHIWRYEMGFDQSDNGLSMAVYKELKERVREAKHRDDDSFDDAELDSPVVVKQWAHELVGKEIGCEEWKGYYAVPQEPVRQVTN
;
A
#
# COMPACT_ATOMS: atom_id res chain seq x y z
N MET A 1 -16.88 -30.60 -63.75
CA MET A 1 -16.34 -29.75 -62.66
C MET A 1 -16.76 -30.41 -61.34
N PHE A 2 -15.97 -31.39 -60.87
CA PHE A 2 -16.28 -32.19 -59.69
C PHE A 2 -15.46 -31.68 -58.51
N LEU A 3 -16.17 -31.19 -57.48
CA LEU A 3 -15.65 -30.84 -56.17
C LEU A 3 -15.10 -32.11 -55.51
N ARG A 4 -13.78 -32.15 -55.25
CA ARG A 4 -13.19 -33.13 -54.34
C ARG A 4 -13.40 -32.63 -52.90
N CYS A 5 -14.24 -33.33 -52.15
CA CYS A 5 -14.27 -33.27 -50.71
C CYS A 5 -12.88 -33.62 -50.16
N PHE A 6 -12.20 -32.62 -49.59
CA PHE A 6 -11.09 -32.86 -48.69
C PHE A 6 -11.66 -33.41 -47.39
N GLN A 7 -11.37 -34.67 -47.08
CA GLN A 7 -11.56 -35.20 -45.74
C GLN A 7 -10.58 -34.50 -44.79
N PRO A 8 -11.01 -34.06 -43.60
CA PRO A 8 -10.09 -33.59 -42.59
C PRO A 8 -9.30 -34.80 -42.08
N THR A 9 -8.02 -34.85 -42.44
CA THR A 9 -7.06 -35.74 -41.79
C THR A 9 -7.08 -35.48 -40.30
N SER A 10 -7.29 -36.55 -39.54
CA SER A 10 -7.17 -36.64 -38.08
C SER A 10 -6.06 -35.75 -37.54
N PHE A 11 -6.42 -34.88 -36.58
CA PHE A 11 -5.46 -34.18 -35.73
C PHE A 11 -4.57 -35.21 -35.05
N THR A 12 -3.34 -35.38 -35.55
CA THR A 12 -2.26 -36.00 -34.79
C THR A 12 -1.98 -35.10 -33.60
N THR A 13 -2.45 -35.51 -32.42
CA THR A 13 -1.98 -35.00 -31.13
C THR A 13 -0.45 -35.05 -31.15
N MET A 14 0.22 -33.90 -31.06
CA MET A 14 1.66 -33.89 -30.86
C MET A 14 1.93 -34.61 -29.53
N ASP A 15 2.54 -35.79 -29.64
CA ASP A 15 2.99 -36.56 -28.50
C ASP A 15 4.22 -35.85 -27.94
N TYR A 16 4.01 -35.06 -26.88
CA TYR A 16 5.11 -34.35 -26.24
C TYR A 16 6.12 -35.38 -25.73
N ARG A 17 7.41 -35.20 -26.03
CA ARG A 17 8.49 -35.96 -25.37
C ARG A 17 8.59 -35.66 -23.86
N VAL A 18 7.86 -34.66 -23.37
CA VAL A 18 7.84 -34.17 -22.00
C VAL A 18 6.40 -34.16 -21.49
N SER A 19 6.14 -34.74 -20.32
CA SER A 19 4.77 -34.83 -19.81
C SER A 19 4.18 -33.44 -19.52
N LYS A 20 2.85 -33.30 -19.65
CA LYS A 20 2.14 -32.04 -19.37
C LYS A 20 2.37 -31.58 -17.93
N GLU A 21 2.45 -32.53 -17.01
CA GLU A 21 2.71 -32.30 -15.59
C GLU A 21 4.07 -31.62 -15.39
N LEU A 22 5.11 -32.05 -16.12
CA LEU A 22 6.43 -31.42 -16.02
C LEU A 22 6.43 -29.99 -16.55
N ILE A 23 5.67 -29.71 -17.62
CA ILE A 23 5.53 -28.34 -18.16
C ILE A 23 4.85 -27.42 -17.13
N LEU A 24 3.82 -27.92 -16.45
CA LEU A 24 3.13 -27.17 -15.40
C LEU A 24 4.02 -26.93 -14.17
N ASP A 25 4.77 -27.95 -13.74
CA ASP A 25 5.73 -27.82 -12.63
C ASP A 25 6.83 -26.78 -12.93
N ILE A 26 7.35 -26.78 -14.18
CA ILE A 26 8.27 -25.75 -14.65
C ILE A 26 7.59 -24.36 -14.61
N ALA A 27 6.36 -24.25 -15.11
CA ALA A 27 5.63 -22.98 -15.13
C ALA A 27 5.41 -22.40 -13.73
N GLU A 28 5.16 -23.25 -12.72
CA GLU A 28 5.04 -22.85 -11.30
C GLU A 28 6.33 -22.22 -10.74
N HIS A 29 7.49 -22.67 -11.21
CA HIS A 29 8.79 -22.21 -10.70
C HIS A 29 9.47 -21.14 -11.57
N CYS A 30 9.03 -20.93 -12.81
CA CYS A 30 9.58 -19.91 -13.69
C CYS A 30 9.29 -18.48 -13.22
N ASP A 31 10.24 -17.55 -13.36
CA ASP A 31 9.90 -16.12 -13.28
C ASP A 31 8.91 -15.73 -14.41
N ARG A 32 8.24 -14.60 -14.26
CA ARG A 32 7.28 -14.13 -15.26
C ARG A 32 7.87 -14.02 -16.67
N LYS A 33 9.10 -13.54 -16.81
CA LYS A 33 9.73 -13.33 -18.13
C LYS A 33 9.90 -14.67 -18.85
N THR A 34 10.32 -15.68 -18.11
CA THR A 34 10.48 -17.05 -18.58
C THR A 34 9.13 -17.67 -18.89
N LEU A 35 8.11 -17.46 -18.05
CA LEU A 35 6.75 -17.93 -18.29
C LEU A 35 6.13 -17.33 -19.57
N LEU A 36 6.29 -16.02 -19.79
CA LEU A 36 5.82 -15.37 -21.02
C LEU A 36 6.55 -15.90 -22.25
N SER A 37 7.85 -16.17 -22.13
CA SER A 37 8.64 -16.78 -23.21
C SER A 37 8.13 -18.20 -23.50
N LEU A 38 7.83 -18.98 -22.47
CA LEU A 38 7.29 -20.33 -22.59
C LEU A 38 5.91 -20.32 -23.29
N LEU A 39 5.02 -19.40 -22.91
CA LEU A 39 3.72 -19.18 -23.55
C LEU A 39 3.82 -18.84 -25.04
N GLN A 40 4.92 -18.23 -25.49
CA GLN A 40 5.14 -17.86 -26.89
C GLN A 40 5.71 -18.99 -27.74
N THR A 41 6.21 -20.08 -27.14
CA THR A 41 6.89 -21.15 -27.88
C THR A 41 5.94 -22.03 -28.69
N ASN A 42 4.75 -22.33 -28.16
CA ASN A 42 3.81 -23.27 -28.77
C ASN A 42 2.37 -22.97 -28.31
N LYS A 43 1.39 -23.08 -29.22
CA LYS A 43 -0.04 -22.86 -28.95
C LYS A 43 -0.64 -23.84 -27.95
N GLU A 44 -0.21 -25.10 -27.96
CA GLU A 44 -0.67 -26.12 -27.01
C GLU A 44 -0.07 -25.91 -25.61
N ILE A 45 1.20 -25.49 -25.51
CA ILE A 45 1.81 -25.04 -24.23
C ILE A 45 1.08 -23.80 -23.72
N HIS A 46 0.78 -22.85 -24.61
CA HIS A 46 -0.02 -21.69 -24.27
C HIS A 46 -1.38 -22.09 -23.70
N ALA A 47 -2.12 -22.95 -24.40
CA ALA A 47 -3.41 -23.44 -23.93
C ALA A 47 -3.28 -24.16 -22.57
N LEU A 48 -2.31 -25.06 -22.44
CA LEU A 48 -2.05 -25.79 -21.20
C LEU A 48 -1.82 -24.86 -20.00
N ILE A 49 -0.94 -23.87 -20.15
CA ILE A 49 -0.61 -22.93 -19.07
C ILE A 49 -1.78 -21.97 -18.80
N SER A 50 -2.48 -21.49 -19.83
CA SER A 50 -3.66 -20.64 -19.65
C SER A 50 -4.79 -21.38 -18.93
N ASP A 51 -5.05 -22.64 -19.27
CA ASP A 51 -6.08 -23.46 -18.62
C ASP A 51 -5.74 -23.74 -17.14
N HIS A 52 -4.46 -23.69 -16.77
CA HIS A 52 -3.96 -23.90 -15.41
C HIS A 52 -3.49 -22.60 -14.73
N GLU A 53 -3.81 -21.42 -15.27
CA GLU A 53 -3.38 -20.12 -14.73
C GLU A 53 -3.69 -19.99 -13.24
N HIS A 54 -4.89 -20.42 -12.84
CA HIS A 54 -5.33 -20.35 -11.46
C HIS A 54 -4.40 -21.14 -10.51
N SER A 55 -4.10 -22.40 -10.85
CA SER A 55 -3.26 -23.27 -10.02
C SER A 55 -1.81 -22.77 -9.98
N ILE A 56 -1.27 -22.39 -11.14
CA ILE A 56 0.09 -21.86 -11.25
C ILE A 56 0.23 -20.57 -10.43
N SER A 57 -0.74 -19.66 -10.57
CA SER A 57 -0.76 -18.41 -9.82
C SER A 57 -0.91 -18.68 -8.32
N ALA A 58 -1.82 -19.56 -7.91
CA ALA A 58 -1.99 -19.91 -6.50
C ALA A 58 -0.70 -20.51 -5.88
N ALA A 59 0.05 -21.32 -6.62
CA ALA A 59 1.35 -21.84 -6.18
C ALA A 59 2.37 -20.70 -6.01
N LYS A 60 2.51 -19.84 -7.02
CA LYS A 60 3.42 -18.67 -6.98
C LYS A 60 3.10 -17.70 -5.86
N LEU A 61 1.81 -17.45 -5.60
CA LEU A 61 1.37 -16.48 -4.61
C LEU A 61 1.76 -16.86 -3.18
N LYS A 62 2.07 -18.14 -2.91
CA LYS A 62 2.57 -18.61 -1.61
C LYS A 62 3.99 -18.14 -1.29
N ASN A 63 4.75 -17.71 -2.30
CA ASN A 63 6.13 -17.26 -2.12
C ASN A 63 6.25 -15.79 -1.69
N PHE A 64 5.16 -15.03 -1.75
CA PHE A 64 5.16 -13.64 -1.28
C PHE A 64 4.99 -13.59 0.24
N LEU A 65 5.68 -12.63 0.88
CA LEU A 65 5.67 -12.47 2.34
C LEU A 65 4.25 -12.33 2.91
N ILE A 66 3.40 -11.57 2.21
CA ILE A 66 1.98 -11.44 2.53
C ILE A 66 1.19 -11.75 1.26
N PRO A 67 0.48 -12.88 1.18
CA PRO A 67 -0.33 -13.21 0.03
C PRO A 67 -1.55 -12.26 -0.06
N PRO A 68 -2.07 -12.04 -1.28
CA PRO A 68 -3.22 -11.15 -1.46
C PRO A 68 -4.45 -11.71 -0.75
N GLN A 69 -5.18 -10.87 -0.03
CA GLN A 69 -6.39 -11.30 0.70
C GLN A 69 -7.64 -11.28 -0.19
N SER A 70 -7.69 -10.36 -1.14
CA SER A 70 -8.87 -10.05 -1.96
C SER A 70 -8.42 -9.60 -3.37
N HIS A 71 -9.22 -8.78 -4.03
CA HIS A 71 -8.82 -8.03 -5.22
C HIS A 71 -7.60 -7.14 -4.92
N LEU A 72 -6.85 -6.79 -5.96
CA LEU A 72 -5.69 -5.91 -5.85
C LEU A 72 -5.86 -4.63 -6.64
N MET A 73 -5.31 -3.55 -6.11
CA MET A 73 -5.19 -2.30 -6.84
C MET A 73 -3.84 -2.23 -7.55
N THR A 74 -3.83 -2.02 -8.86
CA THR A 74 -2.59 -1.86 -9.61
C THR A 74 -1.81 -0.64 -9.14
N SER A 75 -0.53 -0.69 -9.41
CA SER A 75 0.42 0.32 -8.95
C SER A 75 1.32 0.84 -10.07
N LYS A 76 0.84 0.71 -11.32
CA LYS A 76 1.55 1.11 -12.53
C LYS A 76 1.53 2.62 -12.76
N ASP A 77 0.38 3.24 -12.53
CA ASP A 77 0.11 4.65 -12.81
C ASP A 77 -0.93 5.21 -11.83
N GLU A 78 -1.21 6.52 -11.95
CA GLU A 78 -2.18 7.24 -11.12
C GLU A 78 -3.62 6.71 -11.24
N LYS A 79 -3.95 5.97 -12.31
CA LYS A 79 -5.31 5.45 -12.52
C LYS A 79 -5.62 4.24 -11.66
N ARG A 80 -4.58 3.52 -11.21
CA ARG A 80 -4.67 2.40 -10.26
C ARG A 80 -5.85 1.46 -10.54
N MET A 81 -5.87 0.88 -11.74
CA MET A 81 -6.85 -0.12 -12.18
C MET A 81 -6.95 -1.30 -11.21
N MET A 82 -8.12 -1.94 -11.13
CA MET A 82 -8.38 -3.08 -10.26
C MET A 82 -8.06 -4.42 -10.94
N ILE A 83 -7.52 -5.38 -10.18
CA ILE A 83 -7.35 -6.78 -10.55
C ILE A 83 -8.34 -7.61 -9.73
N LEU A 84 -9.36 -8.14 -10.42
CA LEU A 84 -10.45 -8.91 -9.81
C LEU A 84 -10.05 -10.34 -9.42
N ASN A 85 -9.31 -11.03 -10.28
CA ASN A 85 -8.97 -12.43 -10.01
C ASN A 85 -7.70 -12.52 -9.16
N LYS A 86 -7.86 -12.85 -7.87
CA LYS A 86 -6.76 -13.09 -6.93
C LYS A 86 -5.74 -14.10 -7.46
N ASN A 87 -6.16 -15.19 -8.07
CA ASN A 87 -5.26 -16.23 -8.58
C ASN A 87 -5.08 -16.07 -10.09
N SER A 88 -4.43 -14.99 -10.50
CA SER A 88 -4.13 -14.68 -11.90
C SER A 88 -2.69 -14.27 -12.11
N PHE A 89 -2.21 -14.36 -13.36
CA PHE A 89 -0.91 -13.85 -13.76
C PHE A 89 -0.80 -12.33 -13.60
N ALA A 90 -1.93 -11.62 -13.64
CA ALA A 90 -1.99 -10.18 -13.36
C ALA A 90 -1.69 -9.91 -11.87
N THR A 91 -2.26 -10.69 -10.95
CA THR A 91 -1.98 -10.58 -9.51
C THR A 91 -0.51 -10.87 -9.22
N VAL A 92 0.04 -11.96 -9.76
CA VAL A 92 1.47 -12.29 -9.61
C VAL A 92 2.34 -11.14 -10.13
N GLN A 93 1.99 -10.57 -11.29
CA GLN A 93 2.70 -9.40 -11.85
C GLN A 93 2.75 -8.22 -10.90
N GLU A 94 1.61 -7.90 -10.32
CA GLU A 94 1.43 -6.73 -9.48
C GLU A 94 2.26 -6.88 -8.20
N LEU A 95 2.27 -8.07 -7.59
CA LEU A 95 3.10 -8.33 -6.42
C LEU A 95 4.59 -8.34 -6.73
N GLU A 96 5.03 -8.93 -7.86
CA GLU A 96 6.43 -8.82 -8.32
C GLU A 96 6.83 -7.36 -8.58
N MET A 97 5.90 -6.53 -9.07
CA MET A 97 6.14 -5.10 -9.27
C MET A 97 6.24 -4.35 -7.94
N ARG A 98 5.36 -4.63 -6.97
CA ARG A 98 5.43 -4.11 -5.59
C ARG A 98 6.78 -4.43 -4.96
N GLU A 99 7.23 -5.69 -5.02
CA GLU A 99 8.53 -6.10 -4.49
C GLU A 99 9.71 -5.35 -5.11
N ARG A 100 9.73 -5.22 -6.44
CA ARG A 100 10.78 -4.47 -7.13
C ARG A 100 10.84 -3.01 -6.68
N ARG A 101 9.68 -2.39 -6.42
CA ARG A 101 9.59 -1.00 -5.95
C ARG A 101 10.03 -0.86 -4.50
N MET A 102 9.60 -1.76 -3.62
CA MET A 102 10.08 -1.82 -2.23
C MET A 102 11.60 -1.95 -2.20
N ASN A 103 12.17 -2.89 -2.97
CA ASN A 103 13.62 -3.07 -3.07
C ASN A 103 14.30 -1.81 -3.63
N SER A 104 13.71 -1.14 -4.62
CA SER A 104 14.24 0.12 -5.19
C SER A 104 14.31 1.25 -4.15
N ILE A 105 13.28 1.40 -3.32
CA ILE A 105 13.25 2.39 -2.24
C ILE A 105 14.30 2.03 -1.18
N LEU A 106 14.28 0.79 -0.69
CA LEU A 106 15.08 0.36 0.46
C LEU A 106 16.57 0.25 0.16
N ASN A 107 16.95 -0.17 -1.05
CA ASN A 107 18.34 -0.41 -1.41
C ASN A 107 18.98 0.73 -2.22
N HIS A 108 18.18 1.55 -2.91
CA HIS A 108 18.71 2.51 -3.89
C HIS A 108 18.12 3.94 -3.77
N GLY A 109 17.14 4.17 -2.90
CA GLY A 109 16.39 5.43 -2.85
C GLY A 109 17.03 6.54 -2.03
N GLY A 110 17.77 6.22 -0.97
CA GLY A 110 18.30 7.20 0.01
C GLY A 110 17.24 8.02 0.77
N PHE A 111 15.98 7.97 0.32
CA PHE A 111 14.84 8.67 0.89
C PHE A 111 14.57 8.26 2.34
N LEU A 112 14.51 6.96 2.61
CA LEU A 112 14.40 6.38 3.96
C LEU A 112 15.76 6.22 4.65
N LEU A 113 16.85 6.82 4.13
CA LEU A 113 18.21 6.70 4.68
C LEU A 113 18.78 5.26 4.78
N THR A 114 18.07 4.25 4.28
CA THR A 114 18.46 2.84 4.33
C THR A 114 19.57 2.46 3.35
N ASN A 115 20.07 3.41 2.54
CA ASN A 115 21.16 3.17 1.60
C ASN A 115 22.55 3.21 2.25
N SER A 116 22.67 3.64 3.51
CA SER A 116 23.94 3.80 4.21
C SER A 116 23.80 3.52 5.70
N THR A 117 24.69 2.68 6.23
CA THR A 117 24.82 2.41 7.67
C THR A 117 25.11 3.66 8.48
N LYS A 118 25.93 4.57 7.94
CA LYS A 118 26.30 5.83 8.60
C LYS A 118 25.11 6.76 8.82
N SER A 119 24.18 6.80 7.87
CA SER A 119 23.04 7.71 7.93
C SER A 119 22.13 7.43 9.11
N LEU A 120 22.02 6.17 9.52
CA LEU A 120 21.16 5.72 10.62
C LEU A 120 21.95 5.32 11.87
N GLY A 121 23.29 5.38 11.83
CA GLY A 121 24.15 4.89 12.92
C GLY A 121 24.03 3.38 13.16
N LEU A 122 23.66 2.59 12.16
CA LEU A 122 23.41 1.16 12.29
C LEU A 122 24.58 0.32 11.79
N THR A 123 24.75 -0.88 12.34
CA THR A 123 25.60 -1.92 11.74
C THR A 123 24.98 -2.42 10.43
N THR A 124 25.75 -3.11 9.59
CA THR A 124 25.20 -3.73 8.36
C THR A 124 24.10 -4.73 8.67
N ASP A 125 24.28 -5.58 9.69
CA ASP A 125 23.28 -6.58 10.11
C ASP A 125 21.99 -5.91 10.62
N SER A 126 22.12 -4.89 11.49
CA SER A 126 20.97 -4.13 11.98
C SER A 126 20.24 -3.40 10.86
N LEU A 127 20.97 -2.85 9.89
CA LEU A 127 20.38 -2.18 8.74
C LEU A 127 19.62 -3.18 7.83
N ASP A 128 20.17 -4.38 7.62
CA ASP A 128 19.51 -5.41 6.81
C ASP A 128 18.24 -5.94 7.50
N LYS A 129 18.27 -6.11 8.83
CA LYS A 129 17.07 -6.42 9.63
C LYS A 129 16.04 -5.29 9.57
N LEU A 130 16.47 -4.02 9.69
CA LEU A 130 15.56 -2.88 9.55
C LEU A 130 14.93 -2.85 8.15
N LYS A 131 15.70 -3.07 7.08
CA LYS A 131 15.17 -3.17 5.72
C LYS A 131 14.16 -4.30 5.57
N ALA A 132 14.42 -5.47 6.16
CA ALA A 132 13.47 -6.58 6.15
C ALA A 132 12.16 -6.21 6.88
N GLY A 133 12.26 -5.58 8.05
CA GLY A 133 11.10 -5.07 8.79
C GLY A 133 10.31 -4.00 8.04
N LEU A 134 10.99 -3.02 7.44
CA LEU A 134 10.36 -1.99 6.61
C LEU A 134 9.73 -2.58 5.34
N LYS A 135 10.36 -3.57 4.71
CA LYS A 135 9.77 -4.30 3.59
C LYS A 135 8.47 -4.98 4.01
N ARG A 136 8.45 -5.64 5.17
CA ARG A 136 7.24 -6.23 5.74
C ARG A 136 6.14 -5.18 5.98
N ALA A 137 6.48 -4.05 6.60
CA ALA A 137 5.55 -2.93 6.77
C ALA A 137 5.01 -2.42 5.42
N MET A 138 5.84 -2.35 4.37
CA MET A 138 5.41 -1.97 3.02
C MET A 138 4.37 -2.94 2.43
N TYR A 139 4.49 -4.26 2.65
CA TYR A 139 3.42 -5.19 2.26
C TYR A 139 2.13 -4.94 3.04
N ILE A 140 2.23 -4.66 4.34
CA ILE A 140 1.06 -4.43 5.18
C ILE A 140 0.29 -3.20 4.70
N VAL A 141 0.98 -2.09 4.42
CA VAL A 141 0.31 -0.89 3.89
C VAL A 141 -0.25 -1.09 2.49
N ASP A 142 0.37 -1.94 1.67
CA ASP A 142 -0.19 -2.35 0.38
C ASP A 142 -1.50 -3.15 0.58
N CYS A 143 -1.55 -4.05 1.57
CA CYS A 143 -2.79 -4.74 1.94
C CYS A 143 -3.87 -3.79 2.48
N LEU A 144 -3.49 -2.78 3.27
CA LEU A 144 -4.42 -1.73 3.72
C LEU A 144 -4.99 -0.95 2.52
N ALA A 145 -4.15 -0.64 1.54
CA ALA A 145 -4.59 0.05 0.33
C ALA A 145 -5.54 -0.80 -0.53
N ASP A 146 -5.32 -2.11 -0.60
CA ASP A 146 -6.17 -3.03 -1.38
C ASP A 146 -7.60 -3.17 -0.79
N VAL A 147 -7.85 -2.73 0.44
CA VAL A 147 -9.20 -2.69 1.02
C VAL A 147 -10.16 -1.85 0.18
N THR A 148 -9.66 -0.83 -0.54
CA THR A 148 -10.50 0.03 -1.40
C THR A 148 -11.14 -0.72 -2.55
N VAL A 149 -10.56 -1.85 -2.97
CA VAL A 149 -11.07 -2.70 -4.05
C VAL A 149 -11.66 -4.01 -3.52
N ASP A 150 -11.87 -4.13 -2.22
CA ASP A 150 -12.54 -5.28 -1.63
C ASP A 150 -13.99 -5.42 -2.17
N PRO A 151 -14.49 -6.63 -2.48
CA PRO A 151 -15.83 -6.84 -3.05
C PRO A 151 -16.95 -6.14 -2.29
N GLU A 152 -16.92 -6.11 -0.95
CA GLU A 152 -17.96 -5.45 -0.15
C GLU A 152 -17.91 -3.94 -0.32
N ILE A 153 -16.70 -3.35 -0.39
CA ILE A 153 -16.50 -1.92 -0.63
C ILE A 153 -16.93 -1.55 -2.05
N LEU A 154 -16.57 -2.34 -3.06
CA LEU A 154 -17.00 -2.12 -4.43
C LEU A 154 -18.52 -2.15 -4.57
N ASN A 155 -19.18 -3.12 -3.94
CA ASN A 155 -20.63 -3.20 -3.93
C ASN A 155 -21.27 -1.98 -3.27
N LEU A 156 -20.67 -1.46 -2.19
CA LEU A 156 -21.11 -0.21 -1.56
C LEU A 156 -20.92 0.99 -2.51
N MET A 157 -19.75 1.12 -3.13
CA MET A 157 -19.45 2.20 -4.08
C MET A 157 -20.44 2.21 -5.26
N VAL A 158 -20.76 1.04 -5.81
CA VAL A 158 -21.77 0.90 -6.90
C VAL A 158 -23.15 1.33 -6.42
N LYS A 159 -23.58 0.91 -5.22
CA LYS A 159 -24.87 1.32 -4.64
C LYS A 159 -24.94 2.84 -4.47
N MET A 160 -23.87 3.45 -3.95
CA MET A 160 -23.84 4.89 -3.74
C MET A 160 -23.77 5.67 -5.06
N ALA A 161 -23.01 5.17 -6.04
CA ALA A 161 -22.99 5.76 -7.38
C ALA A 161 -24.37 5.76 -8.03
N HIS A 162 -25.17 4.70 -7.85
CA HIS A 162 -26.57 4.69 -8.30
C HIS A 162 -27.44 5.70 -7.56
N ARG A 163 -27.25 5.90 -6.24
CA ARG A 163 -27.98 6.91 -5.46
C ARG A 163 -27.70 8.32 -5.97
N VAL A 164 -26.42 8.66 -6.20
CA VAL A 164 -26.01 9.95 -6.76
C VAL A 164 -26.52 10.12 -8.20
N ALA A 165 -26.45 9.07 -9.03
CA ALA A 165 -26.93 9.12 -10.41
C ALA A 165 -28.45 9.33 -10.50
N ALA A 166 -29.23 8.80 -9.56
CA ALA A 166 -30.67 9.01 -9.52
C ALA A 166 -31.02 10.50 -9.34
N LEU A 167 -30.27 11.23 -8.51
CA LEU A 167 -30.44 12.67 -8.30
C LEU A 167 -30.12 13.50 -9.55
N ARG A 168 -29.22 13.01 -10.41
CA ARG A 168 -28.88 13.67 -11.69
C ARG A 168 -29.97 13.50 -12.75
N LEU A 169 -30.70 12.38 -12.74
CA LEU A 169 -31.73 12.06 -13.73
C LEU A 169 -33.02 12.87 -13.53
N ASP A 170 -33.33 13.28 -12.31
CA ASP A 170 -34.49 14.15 -12.01
C ASP A 170 -34.26 15.61 -12.45
N SER A 171 -33.03 15.99 -12.82
CA SER A 171 -32.64 17.38 -13.13
C SER A 171 -32.69 17.74 -14.63
N LEU A 172 -33.61 17.16 -15.40
CA LEU A 172 -33.78 17.45 -16.84
C LEU A 172 -34.33 18.87 -17.16
N GLY A 173 -34.31 19.80 -16.20
CA GLY A 173 -34.66 21.22 -16.33
C GLY A 173 -33.46 22.15 -16.14
N THR A 174 -33.70 23.45 -15.99
CA THR A 174 -32.68 24.39 -15.48
C THR A 174 -32.28 23.95 -14.07
N GLU A 175 -31.08 23.40 -13.89
CA GLU A 175 -30.52 23.04 -12.58
C GLU A 175 -30.64 24.25 -11.64
N SER A 176 -31.45 24.12 -10.58
CA SER A 176 -31.52 25.15 -9.55
C SER A 176 -30.28 25.09 -8.66
N ASP A 177 -29.93 26.20 -8.01
CA ASP A 177 -28.85 26.21 -7.01
C ASP A 177 -29.11 25.20 -5.87
N GLU A 178 -30.39 24.92 -5.57
CA GLU A 178 -30.81 23.92 -4.59
C GLU A 178 -30.50 22.49 -5.07
N ASP A 179 -30.73 22.18 -6.35
CA ASP A 179 -30.39 20.86 -6.93
C ASP A 179 -28.88 20.62 -6.94
N ILE A 180 -28.09 21.66 -7.26
CA ILE A 180 -26.63 21.60 -7.23
C ILE A 180 -26.13 21.38 -5.80
N ALA A 181 -26.71 22.07 -4.82
CA ALA A 181 -26.38 21.88 -3.40
C ALA A 181 -26.73 20.46 -2.93
N ALA A 182 -27.93 19.97 -3.24
CA ALA A 182 -28.38 18.63 -2.87
C ALA A 182 -27.50 17.53 -3.49
N LEU A 183 -27.07 17.71 -4.74
CA LEU A 183 -26.14 16.78 -5.40
C LEU A 183 -24.78 16.75 -4.70
N ARG A 184 -24.22 17.91 -4.37
CA ARG A 184 -22.95 18.02 -3.64
C ARG A 184 -23.02 17.39 -2.25
N ASP A 185 -24.11 17.62 -1.54
CA ASP A 185 -24.33 17.03 -0.23
C ASP A 185 -24.43 15.50 -0.33
N ALA A 186 -25.17 14.98 -1.32
CA ALA A 186 -25.26 13.54 -1.56
C ALA A 186 -23.93 12.89 -1.97
N GLU A 187 -23.10 13.58 -2.77
CA GLU A 187 -21.74 13.14 -3.12
C GLU A 187 -20.83 13.12 -1.88
N SER A 188 -20.92 14.15 -1.03
CA SER A 188 -20.18 14.25 0.23
C SER A 188 -20.58 13.14 1.21
N GLU A 189 -21.89 12.93 1.43
CA GLU A 189 -22.42 11.85 2.26
C GLU A 189 -21.93 10.47 1.79
N THR A 190 -22.02 10.24 0.48
CA THR A 190 -21.54 9.01 -0.16
C THR A 190 -20.05 8.78 0.11
N GLN A 191 -19.24 9.83 -0.06
CA GLN A 191 -17.80 9.76 0.16
C GLN A 191 -17.47 9.44 1.63
N VAL A 192 -18.18 10.06 2.58
CA VAL A 192 -18.03 9.81 4.01
C VAL A 192 -18.42 8.37 4.36
N GLU A 193 -19.53 7.86 3.82
CA GLU A 193 -19.99 6.50 4.06
C GLU A 193 -19.01 5.44 3.54
N VAL A 194 -18.55 5.60 2.29
CA VAL A 194 -17.55 4.71 1.68
C VAL A 194 -16.22 4.77 2.45
N THR A 195 -15.76 5.97 2.80
CA THR A 195 -14.51 6.15 3.58
C THR A 195 -14.63 5.48 4.93
N ARG A 196 -15.76 5.64 5.64
CA ARG A 196 -16.02 4.97 6.92
C ARG A 196 -15.96 3.44 6.78
N ALA A 197 -16.59 2.87 5.75
CA ALA A 197 -16.57 1.44 5.52
C ALA A 197 -15.16 0.91 5.24
N ILE A 198 -14.37 1.63 4.43
CA ILE A 198 -12.96 1.33 4.18
C ILE A 198 -12.16 1.37 5.49
N ARG A 199 -12.33 2.42 6.29
CA ARG A 199 -11.61 2.59 7.57
C ARG A 199 -11.95 1.50 8.58
N ILE A 200 -13.21 1.05 8.67
CA ILE A 200 -13.59 -0.08 9.54
C ILE A 200 -12.79 -1.34 9.17
N LYS A 201 -12.69 -1.67 7.88
CA LYS A 201 -11.93 -2.83 7.42
C LYS A 201 -10.42 -2.66 7.64
N GLN A 202 -9.86 -1.49 7.32
CA GLN A 202 -8.44 -1.20 7.56
C GLN A 202 -8.09 -1.26 9.05
N SER A 203 -8.93 -0.70 9.92
CA SER A 203 -8.75 -0.80 11.37
C SER A 203 -8.79 -2.24 11.85
N LYS A 204 -9.67 -3.09 11.31
CA LYS A 204 -9.70 -4.52 11.64
C LYS A 204 -8.40 -5.24 11.24
N ILE A 205 -7.78 -4.84 10.13
CA ILE A 205 -6.46 -5.37 9.75
C ILE A 205 -5.43 -4.90 10.79
N ILE A 206 -5.41 -3.61 11.13
CA ILE A 206 -4.48 -3.01 12.10
C ILE A 206 -4.57 -3.71 13.47
N THR A 207 -5.78 -3.90 14.02
CA THR A 207 -5.96 -4.59 15.30
C THR A 207 -5.51 -6.05 15.26
N GLY A 208 -5.58 -6.69 14.09
CA GLY A 208 -5.08 -8.05 13.88
C GLY A 208 -3.56 -8.17 13.73
N LEU A 209 -2.82 -7.06 13.69
CA LEU A 209 -1.36 -7.09 13.54
C LEU A 209 -0.64 -7.45 14.85
N SER A 210 0.56 -8.01 14.69
CA SER A 210 1.47 -8.19 15.82
C SER A 210 1.95 -6.82 16.33
N THR A 211 2.33 -6.76 17.61
CA THR A 211 2.88 -5.53 18.20
C THR A 211 4.11 -5.02 17.45
N LEU A 212 4.98 -5.93 16.99
CA LEU A 212 6.16 -5.58 16.20
C LEU A 212 5.76 -5.01 14.83
N ASP A 213 4.73 -5.55 14.17
CA ASP A 213 4.23 -4.99 12.90
C ASP A 213 3.70 -3.57 13.06
N LEU A 214 2.97 -3.30 14.14
CA LEU A 214 2.48 -1.97 14.44
C LEU A 214 3.64 -0.99 14.66
N ALA A 215 4.68 -1.41 15.41
CA ALA A 215 5.88 -0.61 15.63
C ALA A 215 6.67 -0.37 14.32
N LEU A 216 6.71 -1.36 13.42
CA LEU A 216 7.32 -1.23 12.09
C LEU A 216 6.49 -0.33 11.15
N LEU A 217 5.15 -0.35 11.23
CA LEU A 217 4.28 0.59 10.50
C LEU A 217 4.52 2.03 10.95
N LEU A 218 4.62 2.25 12.26
CA LEU A 218 4.97 3.54 12.82
C LEU A 218 6.35 3.99 12.31
N THR A 219 7.34 3.10 12.38
CA THR A 219 8.71 3.37 11.91
C THR A 219 8.75 3.70 10.40
N LEU A 220 7.97 3.01 9.57
CA LEU A 220 7.83 3.31 8.15
C LEU A 220 7.22 4.70 7.92
N GLY A 221 6.15 5.03 8.65
CA GLY A 221 5.50 6.34 8.60
C GLY A 221 6.48 7.47 8.95
N GLU A 222 7.19 7.33 10.07
CA GLU A 222 8.19 8.32 10.50
C GLU A 222 9.34 8.47 9.50
N GLY A 223 9.88 7.35 9.00
CA GLY A 223 10.94 7.38 7.99
C GLY A 223 10.51 8.08 6.71
N ALA A 224 9.24 7.91 6.32
CA ALA A 224 8.70 8.59 5.15
C ALA A 224 8.47 10.09 5.39
N MET A 225 7.96 10.47 6.55
CA MET A 225 7.79 11.87 6.95
C MET A 225 9.13 12.61 6.98
N VAL A 226 10.13 12.02 7.62
CA VAL A 226 11.51 12.55 7.66
C VAL A 226 12.11 12.62 6.26
N GLY A 227 11.92 11.57 5.45
CA GLY A 227 12.34 11.57 4.05
C GLY A 227 11.73 12.74 3.26
N TRP A 228 10.42 12.97 3.40
CA TRP A 228 9.70 14.06 2.74
C TRP A 228 10.19 15.42 3.23
N GLN A 229 10.31 15.61 4.55
CA GLN A 229 10.82 16.83 5.16
C GLN A 229 12.20 17.19 4.60
N ARG A 230 13.12 16.23 4.53
CA ARG A 230 14.47 16.46 4.00
C ARG A 230 14.45 16.81 2.51
N TYR A 231 13.53 16.24 1.75
CA TYR A 231 13.39 16.50 0.32
C TYR A 231 12.76 17.86 0.03
N MET A 232 11.84 18.30 0.89
CA MET A 232 11.06 19.53 0.75
C MET A 232 11.57 20.68 1.63
N ALA A 233 12.68 20.49 2.34
CA ALA A 233 13.21 21.42 3.34
C ALA A 233 13.33 22.88 2.86
N LYS A 234 13.61 23.09 1.56
CA LYS A 234 13.68 24.43 0.95
C LYS A 234 12.37 25.21 1.00
N TYR A 235 11.24 24.54 1.20
CA TYR A 235 9.91 25.14 1.29
C TYR A 235 9.44 25.33 2.73
N ALA A 236 10.20 24.89 3.75
CA ALA A 236 9.75 24.87 5.14
C ALA A 236 9.37 26.26 5.68
N SER A 237 10.05 27.32 5.24
CA SER A 237 9.73 28.70 5.66
C SER A 237 8.65 29.38 4.82
N SER A 238 8.36 28.85 3.63
CA SER A 238 7.40 29.47 2.69
C SER A 238 6.04 28.78 2.66
N ASP A 239 5.98 27.51 3.05
CA ASP A 239 4.75 26.72 3.05
C ASP A 239 4.14 26.70 4.45
N VAL A 240 3.08 27.48 4.65
CA VAL A 240 2.37 27.55 5.93
C VAL A 240 1.76 26.21 6.36
N ARG A 241 1.58 25.26 5.44
CA ARG A 241 1.07 23.90 5.74
C ARG A 241 2.18 22.85 5.72
N PHE A 242 3.45 23.25 5.81
CA PHE A 242 4.58 22.33 5.66
C PHE A 242 4.50 21.09 6.58
N TYR A 243 4.20 21.30 7.87
CA TYR A 243 4.09 20.21 8.83
C TYR A 243 2.85 19.34 8.59
N ASN A 244 1.69 19.93 8.28
CA ASN A 244 0.51 19.13 7.91
C ASN A 244 0.75 18.30 6.64
N LYS A 245 1.54 18.81 5.68
CA LYS A 245 1.94 18.04 4.48
C LYS A 245 2.92 16.91 4.80
N MET A 246 3.80 17.12 5.78
CA MET A 246 4.66 16.06 6.31
C MET A 246 3.80 14.94 6.93
N ASP A 247 2.86 15.27 7.81
CA ASP A 247 1.92 14.31 8.42
C ASP A 247 1.04 13.61 7.37
N ALA A 248 0.54 14.38 6.40
CA ALA A 248 -0.22 13.86 5.28
C ALA A 248 0.58 12.83 4.47
N PHE A 249 1.89 13.03 4.30
CA PHE A 249 2.73 12.08 3.59
C PHE A 249 2.82 10.72 4.30
N GLY A 250 3.02 10.73 5.63
CA GLY A 250 3.00 9.51 6.44
C GLY A 250 1.65 8.80 6.39
N GLU A 251 0.56 9.55 6.53
CA GLU A 251 -0.80 9.06 6.46
C GLU A 251 -1.15 8.46 5.09
N LEU A 252 -0.72 9.09 4.00
CA LEU A 252 -0.97 8.63 2.63
C LEU A 252 -0.28 7.30 2.33
N ILE A 253 0.85 7.01 2.97
CA ILE A 253 1.51 5.70 2.83
C ILE A 253 0.67 4.60 3.47
N LEU A 254 0.08 4.85 4.65
CA LEU A 254 -0.84 3.89 5.27
C LEU A 254 -2.11 3.70 4.43
N ARG A 255 -2.62 4.78 3.80
CA ARG A 255 -3.85 4.75 2.99
C ARG A 255 -3.66 4.09 1.63
N TRP A 256 -2.54 4.36 0.96
CA TRP A 256 -2.34 4.06 -0.46
C TRP A 256 -1.19 3.10 -0.74
N GLY A 257 -0.49 2.68 0.31
CA GLY A 257 0.54 1.67 0.26
C GLY A 257 1.91 2.18 -0.19
N SER A 258 2.80 1.24 -0.46
CA SER A 258 4.16 1.47 -0.94
C SER A 258 4.20 2.19 -2.29
N PHE A 259 3.10 2.10 -3.07
CA PHE A 259 2.93 2.87 -4.31
C PHE A 259 3.08 4.37 -4.09
N PHE A 260 2.54 4.91 -3.01
CA PHE A 260 2.57 6.35 -2.75
C PHE A 260 4.00 6.84 -2.55
N LEU A 261 4.75 6.12 -1.69
CA LEU A 261 6.16 6.38 -1.44
C LEU A 261 7.01 6.26 -2.71
N TRP A 262 6.80 5.19 -3.49
CA TRP A 262 7.52 5.00 -4.75
C TRP A 262 7.20 6.09 -5.77
N GLY A 263 5.92 6.46 -5.90
CA GLY A 263 5.45 7.51 -6.81
C GLY A 263 6.04 8.88 -6.48
N PHE A 264 6.23 9.19 -5.19
CA PHE A 264 6.95 10.41 -4.80
C PHE A 264 8.43 10.37 -5.18
N VAL A 265 9.12 9.26 -4.87
CA VAL A 265 10.58 9.17 -5.02
C VAL A 265 11.02 8.98 -6.49
N ARG A 266 10.23 8.27 -7.28
CA ARG A 266 10.60 7.84 -8.65
C ARG A 266 9.59 8.25 -9.71
N GLY A 267 8.41 8.72 -9.33
CA GLY A 267 7.38 9.12 -10.28
C GLY A 267 7.77 10.40 -11.03
N THR A 268 7.20 10.54 -12.22
CA THR A 268 7.42 11.68 -13.10
C THR A 268 6.10 12.09 -13.74
N GLY A 269 6.00 13.33 -14.22
CA GLY A 269 4.82 13.80 -14.96
C GLY A 269 3.53 13.74 -14.13
N THR A 270 2.48 13.14 -14.70
CA THR A 270 1.14 13.06 -14.09
C THR A 270 1.13 12.32 -12.76
N LEU A 271 1.95 11.28 -12.61
CA LEU A 271 2.05 10.53 -11.36
C LEU A 271 2.57 11.42 -10.22
N LEU A 272 3.64 12.18 -10.45
CA LEU A 272 4.18 13.05 -9.41
C LEU A 272 3.22 14.19 -9.06
N SER A 273 2.50 14.73 -10.05
CA SER A 273 1.42 15.71 -9.82
C SER A 273 0.35 15.13 -8.91
N TYR A 274 -0.17 13.95 -9.26
CA TYR A 274 -1.19 13.24 -8.48
C TYR A 274 -0.78 13.03 -7.02
N ILE A 275 0.48 12.64 -6.78
CA ILE A 275 1.03 12.46 -5.43
C ILE A 275 1.04 13.81 -4.67
N ASN A 276 1.53 14.88 -5.29
CA ASN A 276 1.58 16.21 -4.65
C ASN A 276 0.19 16.79 -4.36
N ASP A 277 -0.76 16.59 -5.27
CA ASP A 277 -2.15 17.00 -5.09
C ASP A 277 -2.78 16.24 -3.92
N SER A 278 -2.55 14.91 -3.86
CA SER A 278 -3.01 14.07 -2.75
C SER A 278 -2.45 14.51 -1.39
N ILE A 279 -1.17 14.88 -1.32
CA ILE A 279 -0.55 15.43 -0.10
C ILE A 279 -1.27 16.70 0.34
N THR A 280 -1.57 17.60 -0.60
CA THR A 280 -2.23 18.88 -0.29
C THR A 280 -3.64 18.67 0.23
N VAL A 281 -4.42 17.77 -0.39
CA VAL A 281 -5.78 17.44 0.04
C VAL A 281 -5.78 16.82 1.44
N VAL A 282 -4.93 15.83 1.70
CA VAL A 282 -4.88 15.19 3.02
C VAL A 282 -4.33 16.13 4.09
N ALA A 283 -3.38 17.01 3.77
CA ALA A 283 -2.90 18.04 4.70
C ALA A 283 -4.03 18.99 5.12
N GLU A 284 -4.92 19.34 4.20
CA GLU A 284 -6.11 20.13 4.53
C GLU A 284 -7.08 19.38 5.43
N HIS A 285 -7.30 18.08 5.19
CA HIS A 285 -8.14 17.26 6.06
C HIS A 285 -7.56 17.16 7.48
N ILE A 286 -6.25 16.94 7.61
CA ILE A 286 -5.57 16.92 8.92
C ILE A 286 -5.73 18.26 9.63
N TRP A 287 -5.47 19.37 8.94
CA TRP A 287 -5.63 20.69 9.51
C TRP A 287 -7.09 20.97 9.97
N ARG A 288 -8.08 20.58 9.16
CA ARG A 288 -9.50 20.74 9.53
C ARG A 288 -9.88 19.88 10.75
N TYR A 289 -9.31 18.68 10.85
CA TYR A 289 -9.49 17.81 12.01
C TYR A 289 -8.90 18.43 13.28
N GLU A 290 -7.66 18.92 13.21
CA GLU A 290 -6.98 19.59 14.33
C GLU A 290 -7.73 20.82 14.83
N MET A 291 -8.37 21.56 13.92
CA MET A 291 -9.20 22.72 14.24
C MET A 291 -10.62 22.36 14.71
N GLY A 292 -10.99 21.07 14.71
CA GLY A 292 -12.31 20.58 15.12
C GLY A 292 -13.43 20.82 14.10
N PHE A 293 -13.10 21.18 12.85
CA PHE A 293 -14.09 21.42 11.79
C PHE A 293 -14.66 20.13 11.19
N ASP A 294 -13.91 19.03 11.22
CA ASP A 294 -14.32 17.75 10.65
C ASP A 294 -13.74 16.59 11.49
N GLN A 295 -14.60 15.70 11.98
CA GLN A 295 -14.21 14.53 12.78
C GLN A 295 -14.57 13.20 12.07
N SER A 296 -14.80 13.24 10.76
CA SER A 296 -15.30 12.09 9.98
C SER A 296 -14.25 10.98 9.76
N ASP A 297 -12.96 11.33 9.69
CA ASP A 297 -11.85 10.38 9.48
C ASP A 297 -10.67 10.71 10.42
N ASN A 298 -10.49 9.91 11.47
CA ASN A 298 -9.38 10.05 12.43
C ASN A 298 -8.01 9.66 11.83
N GLY A 299 -7.98 9.11 10.61
CA GLY A 299 -6.76 8.63 9.96
C GLY A 299 -6.25 7.29 10.47
N LEU A 300 -5.47 6.61 9.62
CA LEU A 300 -4.86 5.31 9.91
C LEU A 300 -3.66 5.44 10.84
N SER A 301 -2.93 6.55 10.78
CA SER A 301 -1.82 6.83 11.71
C SER A 301 -2.31 6.84 13.16
N MET A 302 -3.49 7.43 13.39
CA MET A 302 -4.12 7.42 14.71
C MET A 302 -4.66 6.04 15.08
N ALA A 303 -5.16 5.24 14.12
CA ALA A 303 -5.57 3.86 14.39
C ALA A 303 -4.38 2.99 14.83
N VAL A 304 -3.23 3.08 14.14
CA VAL A 304 -2.00 2.38 14.54
C VAL A 304 -1.53 2.84 15.92
N TYR A 305 -1.54 4.15 16.18
CA TYR A 305 -1.13 4.71 17.47
C TYR A 305 -2.05 4.25 18.61
N LYS A 306 -3.38 4.28 18.42
CA LYS A 306 -4.35 3.82 19.42
C LYS A 306 -4.16 2.35 19.76
N GLU A 307 -3.97 1.50 18.74
CA GLU A 307 -3.70 0.09 18.96
C GLU A 307 -2.38 -0.12 19.70
N LEU A 308 -1.30 0.58 19.32
CA LEU A 308 -0.03 0.53 20.06
C LEU A 308 -0.20 0.97 21.51
N LYS A 309 -0.93 2.05 21.77
CA LYS A 309 -1.23 2.53 23.13
C LYS A 309 -1.91 1.44 23.96
N GLU A 310 -2.86 0.71 23.37
CA GLU A 310 -3.50 -0.43 24.05
C GLU A 310 -2.50 -1.54 24.37
N ARG A 311 -1.64 -1.93 23.41
CA ARG A 311 -0.61 -2.95 23.64
C ARG A 311 0.40 -2.54 24.71
N VAL A 312 0.75 -1.26 24.79
CA VAL A 312 1.61 -0.71 25.85
C VAL A 312 0.91 -0.82 27.18
N ARG A 313 -0.36 -0.38 27.27
CA ARG A 313 -1.17 -0.46 28.48
C ARG A 313 -1.21 -1.90 28.99
N GLU A 314 -1.58 -2.85 28.15
CA GLU A 314 -1.62 -4.27 28.50
C GLU A 314 -0.25 -4.81 28.96
N ALA A 315 0.84 -4.36 28.34
CA ALA A 315 2.18 -4.76 28.76
C ALA A 315 2.56 -4.18 30.12
N LYS A 316 2.24 -2.91 30.38
CA LYS A 316 2.54 -2.23 31.64
C LYS A 316 1.73 -2.79 32.81
N HIS A 317 0.44 -3.01 32.63
CA HIS A 317 -0.40 -3.64 33.66
C HIS A 317 0.01 -5.09 33.96
N ARG A 318 0.61 -5.81 33.01
CA ARG A 318 1.21 -7.13 33.32
C ARG A 318 2.44 -7.05 34.22
N ASP A 319 3.19 -5.94 34.16
CA ASP A 319 4.40 -5.73 34.93
C ASP A 319 4.12 -5.01 36.27
N ASP A 320 3.09 -4.16 36.31
CA ASP A 320 2.65 -3.35 37.45
C ASP A 320 1.13 -3.13 37.40
N ASP A 321 0.38 -3.86 38.23
CA ASP A 321 -1.09 -3.75 38.35
C ASP A 321 -1.56 -2.35 38.79
N SER A 322 -0.66 -1.48 39.26
CA SER A 322 -0.94 -0.11 39.72
C SER A 322 -0.51 0.98 38.73
N PHE A 323 -0.14 0.59 37.51
CA PHE A 323 0.31 1.53 36.48
C PHE A 323 -0.73 2.63 36.18
N ASP A 324 -0.28 3.89 36.17
CA ASP A 324 -1.12 5.04 35.86
C ASP A 324 -1.25 5.22 34.34
N ASP A 325 -2.44 4.93 33.83
CA ASP A 325 -2.80 5.08 32.42
C ASP A 325 -2.57 6.51 31.87
N ALA A 326 -2.56 7.53 32.74
CA ALA A 326 -2.29 8.91 32.34
C ALA A 326 -0.88 9.09 31.76
N GLU A 327 0.08 8.22 32.10
CA GLU A 327 1.42 8.23 31.51
C GLU A 327 1.39 7.96 29.99
N LEU A 328 0.36 7.26 29.49
CA LEU A 328 0.18 6.94 28.08
C LEU A 328 -0.56 8.01 27.27
N ASP A 329 -0.96 9.12 27.91
CA ASP A 329 -1.55 10.25 27.19
C ASP A 329 -0.51 11.03 26.40
N SER A 330 0.78 10.90 26.75
CA SER A 330 1.88 11.44 25.96
C SER A 330 2.21 10.54 24.75
N PRO A 331 2.14 11.07 23.50
CA PRO A 331 2.58 10.35 22.30
C PRO A 331 4.02 9.88 22.33
N VAL A 332 4.87 10.51 23.14
CA VAL A 332 6.28 10.20 23.26
C VAL A 332 6.49 8.82 23.87
N VAL A 333 5.69 8.44 24.89
CA VAL A 333 5.88 7.17 25.62
C VAL A 333 5.57 5.98 24.71
N VAL A 334 4.45 6.04 23.99
CA VAL A 334 4.05 4.98 23.04
C VAL A 334 5.05 4.86 21.88
N LYS A 335 5.53 5.99 21.36
CA LYS A 335 6.56 6.00 20.31
C LYS A 335 7.88 5.43 20.77
N GLN A 336 8.35 5.83 21.95
CA GLN A 336 9.59 5.33 22.53
C GLN A 336 9.53 3.82 22.71
N TRP A 337 8.43 3.30 23.24
CA TRP A 337 8.25 1.86 23.38
C TRP A 337 8.25 1.12 22.02
N ALA A 338 7.59 1.69 21.00
CA ALA A 338 7.65 1.15 19.65
C ALA A 338 9.08 1.15 19.07
N HIS A 339 9.85 2.21 19.33
CA HIS A 339 11.26 2.28 18.92
C HIS A 339 12.11 1.24 19.65
N GLU A 340 11.91 1.03 20.95
CA GLU A 340 12.61 0.01 21.73
C GLU A 340 12.33 -1.41 21.19
N LEU A 341 11.07 -1.70 20.81
CA LEU A 341 10.70 -2.97 20.17
C LEU A 341 11.44 -3.19 18.85
N VAL A 342 11.47 -2.16 17.99
CA VAL A 342 12.19 -2.24 16.71
C VAL A 342 13.70 -2.33 16.94
N GLY A 343 14.23 -1.57 17.91
CA GLY A 343 15.63 -1.59 18.30
C GLY A 343 16.08 -2.99 18.72
N LYS A 344 15.29 -3.66 19.56
CA LYS A 344 15.51 -5.05 19.95
C LYS A 344 15.49 -6.00 18.75
N GLU A 345 14.51 -5.88 17.85
CA GLU A 345 14.39 -6.72 16.66
C GLU A 345 15.60 -6.59 15.72
N ILE A 346 16.11 -5.36 15.54
CA ILE A 346 17.26 -5.10 14.66
C ILE A 346 18.61 -5.25 15.37
N GLY A 347 18.63 -5.55 16.67
CA GLY A 347 19.86 -5.65 17.47
C GLY A 347 20.57 -4.31 17.68
N CYS A 348 19.82 -3.22 17.82
CA CYS A 348 20.30 -1.87 18.13
C CYS A 348 19.45 -1.25 19.27
N GLU A 349 19.86 -1.45 20.52
CA GLU A 349 19.13 -0.94 21.69
C GLU A 349 19.07 0.59 21.75
N GLU A 350 20.00 1.27 21.08
CA GLU A 350 20.03 2.74 20.98
C GLU A 350 19.14 3.30 19.88
N TRP A 351 18.36 2.47 19.17
CA TRP A 351 17.44 2.93 18.14
C TRP A 351 16.31 3.78 18.73
N LYS A 352 16.28 5.07 18.37
CA LYS A 352 15.32 6.07 18.83
C LYS A 352 14.37 6.57 17.71
N GLY A 353 14.21 5.75 16.67
CA GLY A 353 13.41 6.11 15.50
C GLY A 353 14.07 7.15 14.59
N TYR A 354 13.34 7.53 13.54
CA TYR A 354 13.87 8.43 12.50
C TYR A 354 14.02 9.89 12.93
N TYR A 355 13.24 10.34 13.91
CA TYR A 355 13.33 11.72 14.41
C TYR A 355 14.61 11.99 15.20
N ALA A 356 15.25 10.95 15.74
CA ALA A 356 16.54 11.08 16.44
C ALA A 356 17.74 11.18 15.48
N VAL A 357 17.54 10.92 14.19
CA VAL A 357 18.60 10.97 13.18
C VAL A 357 18.92 12.43 12.82
N PRO A 358 20.20 12.84 12.79
CA PRO A 358 20.60 14.18 12.36
C PRO A 358 20.04 14.50 10.97
N GLN A 359 19.31 15.62 10.87
CA GLN A 359 18.64 16.03 9.65
C GLN A 359 19.62 16.76 8.72
N GLU A 360 20.35 16.02 7.88
CA GLU A 360 21.10 16.63 6.78
C GLU A 360 20.20 16.85 5.54
N PRO A 361 20.18 18.05 4.95
CA PRO A 361 19.39 18.34 3.75
C PRO A 361 19.87 17.49 2.56
N VAL A 362 18.93 16.96 1.76
CA VAL A 362 19.27 16.18 0.56
C VAL A 362 19.86 17.14 -0.49
N ARG A 363 21.12 16.93 -0.90
CA ARG A 363 21.63 17.54 -2.14
C ARG A 363 20.86 16.93 -3.31
N GLN A 364 20.01 17.71 -3.95
CA GLN A 364 19.23 17.25 -5.10
C GLN A 364 20.21 16.73 -6.18
N VAL A 365 20.12 15.44 -6.51
CA VAL A 365 20.72 14.92 -7.75
C VAL A 365 19.84 15.46 -8.87
N THR A 366 20.31 16.51 -9.54
CA THR A 366 19.70 16.98 -10.79
C THR A 366 19.75 15.81 -11.79
N ASN A 367 18.58 15.28 -12.14
CA ASN A 367 18.44 14.35 -13.25
C ASN A 367 18.52 15.10 -14.57
#